data_AF-A0A4Q3RC91-F1
#
_entry.id   AF-A0A4Q3RC91-F1
#
_cell.length_a   1.000
_cell.length_b   1.000
_cell.length_c   1.000
_cell.angle_alpha   90.00
_cell.angle_beta   90.00
_cell.angle_gamma   90.00
#
_symmetry.space_group_name_H-M   'P 1'
#
loop_
_entity.id
_entity.type
_entity.pdbx_description
1 polymer ?
#
loop_
_entity_poly.entity_id
_entity_poly.type
_entity_poly.pdbx_seq_one_letter_code
_entity_poly.pdbx_strand_id
1 'polypeptide(L)'
;MKLTIAFLFFILFHLPTVFSQSATAKFQGRIKPGSAPNSIIVAIRSNETFTGNVSNFQFTVQTPLEFPAVVATIKSNPFATYLPTSGYQTENSIEYGYKNFLFGGTTLGSPNYTFTNGVEVDVLEIAFSNGPTTPIYPVRLAQLPGGGATTQKNFYIEINGFDNTNEAAMFYGSSFTNDVQGYGGYSFSALTNVALPVRWLNFSVVRQASDALISWTVDNDSDNEKYVVERSLDG
;
A
#
# COMPACT_ATOMS: atom_id res chain seq x y z
N MET A 1 22.03 -80.74 0.20
CA MET A 1 21.97 -79.32 -0.22
C MET A 1 21.04 -78.60 0.74
N LYS A 2 21.57 -77.83 1.71
CA LYS A 2 20.79 -77.11 2.71
C LYS A 2 20.49 -75.71 2.17
N LEU A 3 19.20 -75.38 2.00
CA LEU A 3 18.75 -74.06 1.59
C LEU A 3 18.31 -73.30 2.85
N THR A 4 19.06 -72.28 3.23
CA THR A 4 18.72 -71.38 4.34
C THR A 4 17.95 -70.20 3.75
N ILE A 5 16.67 -70.06 4.07
CA ILE A 5 15.84 -68.90 3.69
C ILE A 5 16.02 -67.85 4.79
N ALA A 6 16.70 -66.75 4.46
CA ALA A 6 16.78 -65.58 5.32
C ALA A 6 15.48 -64.76 5.18
N PHE A 7 14.73 -64.63 6.28
CA PHE A 7 13.58 -63.75 6.39
C PHE A 7 14.08 -62.30 6.56
N LEU A 8 13.88 -61.46 5.53
CA LEU A 8 14.12 -60.02 5.62
C LEU A 8 12.88 -59.37 6.28
N PHE A 9 13.05 -58.85 7.50
CA PHE A 9 12.05 -57.99 8.14
C PHE A 9 12.09 -56.60 7.50
N PHE A 10 11.08 -56.26 6.71
CA PHE A 10 10.86 -54.89 6.23
C PHE A 10 10.12 -54.10 7.32
N ILE A 11 10.83 -53.25 8.06
CA ILE A 11 10.21 -52.27 8.96
C ILE A 11 9.79 -51.07 8.12
N LEU A 12 8.49 -50.97 7.85
CA LEU A 12 7.87 -49.86 7.14
C LEU A 12 7.76 -48.66 8.10
N PHE A 13 8.75 -47.75 8.06
CA PHE A 13 8.67 -46.47 8.76
C PHE A 13 7.57 -45.60 8.13
N HIS A 14 6.40 -45.53 8.78
CA HIS A 14 5.40 -44.50 8.52
C HIS A 14 5.89 -43.17 9.09
N LEU A 15 6.54 -42.37 8.25
CA LEU A 15 6.73 -40.95 8.54
C LEU A 15 5.36 -40.26 8.47
N PRO A 16 4.88 -39.56 9.51
CA PRO A 16 3.72 -38.72 9.36
C PRO A 16 4.08 -37.59 8.38
N THR A 17 3.47 -37.62 7.20
CA THR A 17 3.44 -36.46 6.31
C THR A 17 2.71 -35.35 7.03
N VAL A 18 3.46 -34.38 7.55
CA VAL A 18 2.91 -33.10 7.98
C VAL A 18 2.40 -32.44 6.70
N PHE A 19 1.10 -32.54 6.46
CA PHE A 19 0.44 -31.76 5.42
C PHE A 19 0.58 -30.29 5.86
N SER A 20 1.53 -29.58 5.23
CA SER A 20 1.54 -28.12 5.25
C SER A 20 0.20 -27.69 4.68
N GLN A 21 -0.68 -27.17 5.52
CA GLN A 21 -1.94 -26.59 5.10
C GLN A 21 -1.56 -25.33 4.31
N SER A 22 -1.52 -25.43 2.97
CA SER A 22 -1.26 -24.26 2.14
C SER A 22 -2.38 -23.27 2.45
N ALA A 23 -2.04 -22.11 3.00
CA ALA A 23 -3.00 -21.05 3.21
C ALA A 23 -3.71 -20.78 1.88
N THR A 24 -5.03 -20.85 1.89
CA THR A 24 -5.82 -20.52 0.72
C THR A 24 -5.61 -19.04 0.44
N ALA A 25 -5.37 -18.66 -0.80
CA ALA A 25 -5.15 -17.28 -1.20
C ALA A 25 -6.47 -16.49 -1.02
N LYS A 26 -6.52 -15.50 -0.09
CA LYS A 26 -7.79 -14.91 0.37
C LYS A 26 -7.99 -13.44 0.03
N PHE A 27 -6.93 -12.64 0.14
CA PHE A 27 -7.06 -11.20 0.17
C PHE A 27 -6.92 -10.56 -1.20
N GLN A 28 -7.80 -9.60 -1.43
CA GLN A 28 -7.71 -8.68 -2.55
C GLN A 28 -7.59 -7.26 -2.03
N GLY A 29 -6.89 -6.40 -2.78
CA GLY A 29 -6.69 -4.99 -2.47
C GLY A 29 -7.38 -4.06 -3.46
N ARG A 30 -7.66 -2.84 -3.02
CA ARG A 30 -7.98 -1.71 -3.90
C ARG A 30 -7.55 -0.40 -3.26
N ILE A 31 -7.59 0.65 -4.06
CA ILE A 31 -7.59 2.03 -3.55
C ILE A 31 -8.92 2.71 -3.83
N LYS A 32 -9.27 3.68 -2.97
CA LYS A 32 -10.46 4.53 -3.10
C LYS A 32 -10.16 5.96 -2.61
N PRO A 33 -10.99 6.95 -2.96
CA PRO A 33 -10.79 8.32 -2.47
C PRO A 33 -10.70 8.36 -0.95
N GLY A 34 -9.75 9.13 -0.42
CA GLY A 34 -9.58 9.35 1.01
C GLY A 34 -10.47 10.46 1.56
N SER A 35 -10.21 10.85 2.81
CA SER A 35 -10.97 11.91 3.49
C SER A 35 -10.64 13.32 3.00
N ALA A 36 -9.55 13.49 2.24
CA ALA A 36 -9.18 14.74 1.56
C ALA A 36 -8.89 14.50 0.06
N PRO A 37 -8.99 15.53 -0.80
CA PRO A 37 -8.74 15.40 -2.24
C PRO A 37 -7.35 14.84 -2.61
N ASN A 38 -6.36 15.06 -1.74
CA ASN A 38 -4.99 14.58 -1.88
C ASN A 38 -4.68 13.31 -1.10
N SER A 39 -5.70 12.49 -0.84
CA SER A 39 -5.51 11.26 -0.09
C SER A 39 -6.25 10.09 -0.73
N ILE A 40 -5.72 8.90 -0.48
CA ILE A 40 -6.34 7.62 -0.84
C ILE A 40 -6.49 6.76 0.39
N ILE A 41 -7.45 5.86 0.36
CA ILE A 41 -7.57 4.76 1.30
C ILE A 41 -7.17 3.47 0.58
N VAL A 42 -6.21 2.75 1.15
CA VAL A 42 -5.96 1.34 0.85
C VAL A 42 -6.99 0.52 1.59
N ALA A 43 -7.74 -0.29 0.87
CA ALA A 43 -8.76 -1.18 1.42
C ALA A 43 -8.49 -2.62 1.01
N ILE A 44 -8.71 -3.55 1.94
CA ILE A 44 -8.55 -4.98 1.72
C ILE A 44 -9.88 -5.68 1.94
N ARG A 45 -10.08 -6.82 1.29
CA ARG A 45 -11.21 -7.72 1.59
C ARG A 45 -10.77 -9.16 1.46
N SER A 46 -11.41 -10.05 2.21
CA SER A 46 -11.23 -11.49 2.05
C SER A 46 -12.35 -12.09 1.19
N ASN A 47 -12.05 -13.14 0.43
CA ASN A 47 -13.03 -13.97 -0.28
C ASN A 47 -13.65 -15.08 0.60
N GLU A 48 -13.29 -15.14 1.88
CA GLU A 48 -13.87 -16.07 2.86
C GLU A 48 -13.95 -15.44 4.25
N THR A 49 -14.74 -16.04 5.14
CA THR A 49 -14.84 -15.61 6.53
C THR A 49 -13.87 -16.43 7.38
N PHE A 50 -12.96 -15.77 8.08
CA PHE A 50 -11.99 -16.43 8.96
C PHE A 50 -11.45 -15.47 10.02
N THR A 51 -10.80 -16.01 11.04
CA THR A 51 -10.17 -15.24 12.11
C THR A 51 -8.68 -15.52 12.16
N GLY A 52 -7.87 -14.46 12.28
CA GLY A 52 -6.42 -14.56 12.45
C GLY A 52 -5.78 -13.21 12.69
N ASN A 53 -4.48 -13.22 12.95
CA ASN A 53 -3.70 -12.02 13.21
C ASN A 53 -2.84 -11.67 11.98
N VAL A 54 -2.86 -10.41 11.56
CA VAL A 54 -1.99 -9.92 10.48
C VAL A 54 -0.55 -9.96 10.99
N SER A 55 0.32 -10.79 10.43
CA SER A 55 1.71 -10.93 10.89
C SER A 55 2.70 -10.17 10.02
N ASN A 56 2.37 -9.90 8.76
CA ASN A 56 3.20 -9.13 7.84
C ASN A 56 2.33 -8.53 6.72
N PHE A 57 2.71 -7.37 6.19
CA PHE A 57 2.03 -6.74 5.07
C PHE A 57 2.98 -5.88 4.24
N GLN A 58 2.66 -5.71 2.95
CA GLN A 58 3.31 -4.77 2.05
C GLN A 58 2.25 -4.15 1.15
N PHE A 59 2.20 -2.82 1.10
CA PHE A 59 1.34 -2.06 0.19
C PHE A 59 2.20 -1.09 -0.60
N THR A 60 2.40 -1.36 -1.87
CA THR A 60 3.15 -0.47 -2.76
C THR A 60 2.22 0.52 -3.41
N VAL A 61 2.40 1.81 -3.13
CA VAL A 61 1.68 2.90 -3.80
C VAL A 61 2.57 3.53 -4.86
N GLN A 62 2.01 3.83 -6.01
CA GLN A 62 2.72 4.40 -7.15
C GLN A 62 2.16 5.76 -7.54
N THR A 63 3.05 6.69 -7.86
CA THR A 63 2.73 7.96 -8.52
C THR A 63 3.55 8.09 -9.80
N PRO A 64 3.06 8.77 -10.84
CA PRO A 64 3.81 8.96 -12.08
C PRO A 64 5.13 9.70 -11.86
N LEU A 65 6.15 9.37 -12.66
CA LEU A 65 7.48 10.00 -12.59
C LEU A 65 7.50 11.46 -13.01
N GLU A 66 6.50 11.92 -13.75
CA GLU A 66 6.33 13.33 -14.13
C GLU A 66 6.24 14.25 -12.90
N PHE A 67 5.95 13.68 -11.71
CA PHE A 67 5.84 14.41 -10.44
C PHE A 67 6.86 13.90 -9.43
N PRO A 68 8.17 14.10 -9.68
CA PRO A 68 9.23 13.50 -8.87
C PRO A 68 9.25 14.03 -7.42
N ALA A 69 8.70 15.23 -7.20
CA ALA A 69 8.63 15.87 -5.89
C ALA A 69 7.56 15.26 -4.97
N VAL A 70 6.63 14.43 -5.49
CA VAL A 70 5.53 13.88 -4.70
C VAL A 70 6.05 13.07 -3.52
N VAL A 71 5.46 13.29 -2.35
CA VAL A 71 5.72 12.50 -1.14
C VAL A 71 4.43 11.87 -0.69
N ALA A 72 4.44 10.59 -0.37
CA ALA A 72 3.32 9.86 0.23
C ALA A 72 3.60 9.61 1.72
N THR A 73 2.63 9.92 2.57
CA THR A 73 2.72 9.75 4.02
C THR A 73 1.42 9.17 4.56
N ILE A 74 1.48 8.44 5.67
CA ILE A 74 0.26 7.94 6.30
C ILE A 74 -0.43 9.07 7.05
N LYS A 75 -1.68 9.32 6.67
CA LYS A 75 -2.56 10.29 7.29
C LYS A 75 -3.33 9.66 8.45
N SER A 76 -3.83 8.44 8.25
CA SER A 76 -4.54 7.69 9.29
C SER A 76 -4.36 6.18 9.08
N ASN A 77 -4.48 5.40 10.16
CA ASN A 77 -4.50 3.94 10.12
C ASN A 77 -5.73 3.45 10.90
N PRO A 78 -6.90 3.34 10.24
CA PRO A 78 -8.13 2.86 10.87
C PRO A 78 -8.02 1.43 11.42
N PHE A 79 -7.01 0.68 10.98
CA PHE A 79 -6.77 -0.71 11.36
C PHE A 79 -5.55 -0.90 12.25
N ALA A 80 -5.10 0.17 12.93
CA ALA A 80 -3.84 0.21 13.67
C ALA A 80 -3.71 -0.83 14.79
N THR A 81 -4.83 -1.24 15.39
CA THR A 81 -4.85 -2.29 16.41
C THR A 81 -4.33 -3.62 15.87
N TYR A 82 -4.59 -3.92 14.59
CA TYR A 82 -4.30 -5.21 13.97
C TYR A 82 -3.12 -5.13 12.99
N LEU A 83 -2.87 -3.95 12.43
CA LEU A 83 -1.82 -3.65 11.47
C LEU A 83 -1.03 -2.43 11.97
N PRO A 84 -0.08 -2.61 12.89
CA PRO A 84 0.77 -1.52 13.37
C PRO A 84 1.68 -0.96 12.27
N THR A 85 1.93 0.34 12.37
CA THR A 85 2.58 1.20 11.37
C THR A 85 4.07 1.47 11.63
N SER A 86 4.76 0.71 12.49
CA SER A 86 6.16 0.98 12.81
C SER A 86 7.10 0.46 11.71
N GLY A 87 7.90 1.33 11.09
CA GLY A 87 9.02 0.93 10.22
C GLY A 87 8.84 1.12 8.71
N TYR A 88 7.98 2.04 8.26
CA TYR A 88 7.80 2.30 6.83
C TYR A 88 9.06 2.75 6.12
N GLN A 89 9.30 2.16 4.94
CA GLN A 89 10.42 2.50 4.07
C GLN A 89 9.92 3.20 2.82
N THR A 90 10.23 4.48 2.68
CA THR A 90 10.08 5.18 1.40
C THR A 90 11.27 4.83 0.52
N GLU A 91 11.07 3.93 -0.43
CA GLU A 91 12.07 3.65 -1.45
C GLU A 91 11.72 4.36 -2.76
N ASN A 92 12.54 5.34 -3.14
CA ASN A 92 12.44 5.98 -4.44
C ASN A 92 13.07 5.08 -5.51
N SER A 93 12.42 3.97 -5.87
CA SER A 93 12.75 3.29 -7.12
C SER A 93 11.88 3.83 -8.25
N ILE A 94 12.51 3.96 -9.41
CA ILE A 94 11.86 4.31 -10.67
C ILE A 94 11.66 3.00 -11.42
N GLU A 95 10.44 2.47 -11.37
CA GLU A 95 10.09 1.18 -11.98
C GLU A 95 8.75 1.32 -12.70
N TYR A 96 8.66 0.76 -13.92
CA TYR A 96 7.44 0.79 -14.74
C TYR A 96 6.89 2.18 -15.06
N GLY A 97 7.71 3.23 -15.02
CA GLY A 97 7.26 4.62 -15.25
C GLY A 97 6.66 5.30 -14.01
N TYR A 98 6.85 4.72 -12.83
CA TYR A 98 6.33 5.24 -11.56
C TYR A 98 7.41 5.41 -10.50
N LYS A 99 7.17 6.37 -9.62
CA LYS A 99 7.78 6.47 -8.30
C LYS A 99 7.00 5.57 -7.34
N ASN A 100 7.70 4.74 -6.58
CA ASN A 100 7.10 3.75 -5.69
C ASN A 100 7.21 4.19 -4.23
N PHE A 101 6.21 3.86 -3.41
CA PHE A 101 6.18 4.10 -1.97
C PHE A 101 5.74 2.81 -1.29
N LEU A 102 6.63 2.20 -0.50
CA LEU A 102 6.33 0.97 0.21
C LEU A 102 5.78 1.28 1.61
N PHE A 103 4.55 0.82 1.87
CA PHE A 103 3.95 0.81 3.18
C PHE A 103 3.85 -0.64 3.66
N GLY A 104 4.87 -1.13 4.35
CA GLY A 104 4.92 -2.49 4.87
C GLY A 104 5.43 -2.57 6.29
N GLY A 105 5.25 -3.74 6.91
CA GLY A 105 5.73 -4.01 8.26
C GLY A 105 5.40 -5.41 8.72
N THR A 106 6.25 -5.93 9.62
CA THR A 106 5.99 -7.17 10.37
C THR A 106 5.37 -6.80 11.71
N THR A 107 4.34 -7.52 12.11
CA THR A 107 3.67 -7.30 13.40
C THR A 107 4.00 -8.48 14.33
N LEU A 108 4.30 -8.16 15.58
CA LEU A 108 4.50 -9.16 16.63
C LEU A 108 3.39 -8.99 17.65
N GLY A 109 2.58 -10.05 17.85
CA GLY A 109 1.50 -10.04 18.83
C GLY A 109 0.29 -9.17 18.45
N SER A 110 0.04 -8.96 17.15
CA SER A 110 -1.23 -8.35 16.71
C SER A 110 -2.42 -9.19 17.22
N PRO A 111 -3.51 -8.58 17.69
CA PRO A 111 -4.70 -9.31 18.08
C PRO A 111 -5.34 -10.02 16.87
N ASN A 112 -6.17 -11.02 17.15
CA ASN A 112 -6.98 -11.64 16.11
C ASN A 112 -8.08 -10.67 15.63
N TYR A 113 -8.29 -10.64 14.32
CA TYR A 113 -9.42 -9.98 13.68
C TYR A 113 -10.24 -11.01 12.89
N THR A 114 -11.57 -10.87 12.92
CA THR A 114 -12.47 -11.69 12.10
C THR A 114 -12.74 -10.97 10.78
N PHE A 115 -12.07 -11.43 9.73
CA PHE A 115 -12.36 -11.00 8.36
C PHE A 115 -13.65 -11.67 7.91
N THR A 116 -14.62 -10.88 7.48
CA THR A 116 -15.90 -11.38 6.93
C THR A 116 -15.81 -11.39 5.41
N ASN A 117 -16.28 -12.47 4.78
CA ASN A 117 -16.27 -12.62 3.34
C ASN A 117 -16.89 -11.41 2.61
N GLY A 118 -16.14 -10.82 1.69
CA GLY A 118 -16.56 -9.73 0.83
C GLY A 118 -16.64 -8.36 1.52
N VAL A 119 -16.44 -8.28 2.84
CA VAL A 119 -16.48 -7.03 3.60
C VAL A 119 -15.14 -6.31 3.49
N GLU A 120 -15.18 -5.07 3.01
CA GLU A 120 -14.00 -4.21 2.94
C GLU A 120 -13.56 -3.77 4.34
N VAL A 121 -12.24 -3.73 4.54
CA VAL A 121 -11.58 -3.15 5.70
C VAL A 121 -10.63 -2.07 5.20
N ASP A 122 -10.81 -0.86 5.72
CA ASP A 122 -9.93 0.27 5.42
C ASP A 122 -8.69 0.17 6.30
N VAL A 123 -7.52 0.00 5.67
CA VAL A 123 -6.28 -0.30 6.40
C VAL A 123 -5.40 0.92 6.58
N LEU A 124 -5.17 1.69 5.52
CA LEU A 124 -4.33 2.88 5.57
C LEU A 124 -4.95 3.99 4.75
N GLU A 125 -4.93 5.20 5.30
CA GLU A 125 -5.12 6.40 4.52
C GLU A 125 -3.76 7.05 4.27
N ILE A 126 -3.47 7.32 3.00
CA ILE A 126 -2.21 7.87 2.53
C ILE A 126 -2.49 9.24 1.95
N ALA A 127 -1.83 10.27 2.50
CA ALA A 127 -1.85 11.62 1.97
C ALA A 127 -0.62 11.87 1.11
N PHE A 128 -0.84 12.59 0.01
CA PHE A 128 0.20 13.05 -0.89
C PHE A 128 0.51 14.51 -0.66
N SER A 129 1.78 14.88 -0.80
CA SER A 129 2.26 16.26 -0.79
C SER A 129 3.18 16.55 -1.98
N ASN A 130 3.37 17.83 -2.32
CA ASN A 130 4.30 18.30 -3.34
C ASN A 130 4.03 17.78 -4.77
N GLY A 131 2.76 17.69 -5.19
CA GLY A 131 2.41 17.30 -6.56
C GLY A 131 1.58 18.34 -7.30
N PRO A 132 1.24 18.09 -8.57
CA PRO A 132 0.39 18.95 -9.39
C PRO A 132 -1.07 19.06 -8.90
N THR A 133 -1.65 20.24 -9.04
CA THR A 133 -3.04 20.56 -8.67
C THR A 133 -4.08 19.96 -9.61
N THR A 134 -3.71 19.59 -10.85
CA THR A 134 -4.63 19.03 -11.84
C THR A 134 -4.70 17.50 -11.80
N PRO A 135 -5.91 16.92 -11.83
CA PRO A 135 -6.10 15.47 -11.79
C PRO A 135 -5.83 14.87 -13.16
N ILE A 136 -4.59 14.47 -13.47
CA ILE A 136 -4.32 13.90 -14.80
C ILE A 136 -3.78 12.47 -14.76
N TYR A 137 -3.36 11.95 -13.59
CA TYR A 137 -2.76 10.62 -13.59
C TYR A 137 -3.16 9.71 -12.42
N PRO A 138 -3.29 8.40 -12.70
CA PRO A 138 -3.71 7.45 -11.68
C PRO A 138 -2.61 7.24 -10.64
N VAL A 139 -2.97 7.47 -9.37
CA VAL A 139 -2.26 6.81 -8.27
C VAL A 139 -2.60 5.32 -8.35
N ARG A 140 -1.65 4.44 -8.04
CA ARG A 140 -1.89 2.99 -8.04
C ARG A 140 -1.51 2.36 -6.72
N LEU A 141 -2.27 1.34 -6.30
CA LEU A 141 -1.77 0.30 -5.41
C LEU A 141 -1.30 -0.84 -6.31
N ALA A 142 -0.05 -1.26 -6.16
CA ALA A 142 0.62 -2.09 -7.14
C ALA A 142 1.29 -3.32 -6.52
N GLN A 143 1.45 -4.31 -7.37
CA GLN A 143 2.29 -5.47 -7.23
C GLN A 143 3.34 -5.40 -8.33
N LEU A 144 4.62 -5.32 -7.96
CA LEU A 144 5.71 -5.37 -8.93
C LEU A 144 6.21 -6.80 -9.09
N PRO A 145 6.56 -7.26 -10.30
CA PRO A 145 7.18 -8.55 -10.53
C PRO A 145 8.35 -8.81 -9.55
N GLY A 146 8.26 -9.90 -8.79
CA GLY A 146 9.27 -10.30 -7.80
C GLY A 146 9.49 -9.29 -6.67
N GLY A 147 8.55 -8.38 -6.43
CA GLY A 147 8.69 -7.28 -5.46
C GLY A 147 9.57 -6.13 -5.94
N GLY A 148 9.79 -6.02 -7.25
CA GLY A 148 10.63 -4.98 -7.86
C GLY A 148 12.09 -5.06 -7.42
N ALA A 149 12.81 -3.95 -7.56
CA ALA A 149 14.26 -3.89 -7.33
C ALA A 149 14.72 -4.29 -5.92
N THR A 150 13.81 -4.30 -4.94
CA THR A 150 14.11 -4.52 -3.52
C THR A 150 13.37 -5.71 -2.93
N THR A 151 12.69 -6.49 -3.78
CA THR A 151 11.92 -7.68 -3.43
C THR A 151 10.77 -7.48 -2.44
N GLN A 152 10.48 -6.23 -2.07
CA GLN A 152 9.47 -5.86 -1.08
C GLN A 152 8.36 -4.97 -1.65
N LYS A 153 8.40 -4.62 -2.93
CA LYS A 153 7.39 -3.76 -3.58
C LYS A 153 6.21 -4.57 -4.09
N ASN A 154 5.55 -5.26 -3.16
CA ASN A 154 4.39 -6.09 -3.44
C ASN A 154 3.09 -5.45 -2.94
N PHE A 155 1.98 -6.05 -3.34
CA PHE A 155 0.79 -6.13 -2.50
C PHE A 155 0.82 -7.51 -1.81
N TYR A 156 0.94 -7.51 -0.49
CA TYR A 156 1.18 -8.72 0.29
C TYR A 156 0.49 -8.63 1.64
N ILE A 157 -0.17 -9.71 2.06
CA ILE A 157 -0.77 -9.84 3.39
C ILE A 157 -0.51 -11.25 3.93
N GLU A 158 0.11 -11.30 5.09
CA GLU A 158 0.37 -12.53 5.84
C GLU A 158 -0.54 -12.59 7.06
N ILE A 159 -1.21 -13.73 7.26
CA ILE A 159 -2.00 -14.02 8.46
C ILE A 159 -1.41 -15.25 9.14
N ASN A 160 -1.17 -15.15 10.45
CA ASN A 160 -0.63 -16.23 11.28
C ASN A 160 0.69 -16.83 10.71
N GLY A 161 1.52 -16.03 10.04
CA GLY A 161 2.78 -16.50 9.44
C GLY A 161 2.65 -17.11 8.04
N PHE A 162 1.46 -17.08 7.44
CA PHE A 162 1.23 -17.61 6.09
C PHE A 162 0.76 -16.52 5.13
N ASP A 163 1.26 -16.56 3.90
CA ASP A 163 0.76 -15.70 2.83
C ASP A 163 -0.72 -15.99 2.55
N ASN A 164 -1.54 -14.95 2.60
CA ASN A 164 -2.96 -15.02 2.30
C ASN A 164 -3.35 -14.09 1.14
N THR A 165 -2.40 -13.61 0.36
CA THR A 165 -2.64 -12.76 -0.82
C THR A 165 -3.28 -13.58 -1.93
N ASN A 166 -4.36 -13.09 -2.55
CA ASN A 166 -4.97 -13.73 -3.70
C ASN A 166 -4.18 -13.41 -4.98
N GLU A 167 -3.09 -14.14 -5.24
CA GLU A 167 -2.21 -13.86 -6.38
C GLU A 167 -2.92 -13.86 -7.75
N ALA A 168 -3.94 -14.73 -7.93
CA ALA A 168 -4.67 -14.83 -9.20
C ALA A 168 -5.66 -13.67 -9.43
N ALA A 169 -6.13 -13.05 -8.35
CA ALA A 169 -7.11 -11.97 -8.38
C ALA A 169 -6.77 -10.89 -7.34
N MET A 170 -5.54 -10.40 -7.39
CA MET A 170 -4.95 -9.59 -6.31
C MET A 170 -5.65 -8.26 -6.08
N PHE A 171 -6.16 -7.64 -7.14
CA PHE A 171 -6.87 -6.38 -7.11
C PHE A 171 -8.31 -6.50 -7.57
N TYR A 172 -9.15 -5.58 -7.08
CA TYR A 172 -10.55 -5.46 -7.45
C TYR A 172 -10.98 -3.99 -7.54
N GLY A 173 -12.24 -3.74 -7.91
CA GLY A 173 -12.83 -2.41 -7.99
C GLY A 173 -13.12 -1.98 -9.43
N SER A 174 -13.19 -0.68 -9.67
CA SER A 174 -13.58 -0.11 -10.98
C SER A 174 -12.42 0.05 -11.96
N SER A 175 -11.19 0.15 -11.48
CA SER A 175 -9.99 0.25 -12.32
C SER A 175 -8.87 -0.59 -11.71
N PHE A 176 -8.63 -1.75 -12.30
CA PHE A 176 -7.57 -2.66 -11.86
C PHE A 176 -7.10 -3.55 -13.01
N THR A 177 -5.91 -4.11 -12.86
CA THR A 177 -5.30 -5.13 -13.71
C THR A 177 -4.72 -6.20 -12.81
N ASN A 178 -5.04 -7.48 -13.08
CA ASN A 178 -4.39 -8.64 -12.46
C ASN A 178 -3.66 -9.41 -13.53
N ASP A 179 -2.36 -9.60 -13.33
CA ASP A 179 -1.53 -10.45 -14.15
C ASP A 179 -1.70 -11.92 -13.74
N VAL A 180 -1.72 -12.81 -14.72
CA VAL A 180 -1.89 -14.25 -14.50
C VAL A 180 -0.69 -14.90 -13.81
N GLN A 181 0.47 -14.22 -13.77
CA GLN A 181 1.71 -14.73 -13.18
C GLN A 181 1.82 -14.46 -11.67
N GLY A 182 0.78 -13.93 -11.01
CA GLY A 182 0.80 -13.67 -9.57
C GLY A 182 1.92 -12.73 -9.16
N TYR A 183 2.76 -13.12 -8.20
CA TYR A 183 3.95 -12.33 -7.83
C TYR A 183 4.96 -12.12 -8.95
N GLY A 184 4.96 -12.97 -10.00
CA GLY A 184 5.81 -12.79 -11.17
C GLY A 184 5.31 -11.71 -12.14
N GLY A 185 4.07 -11.26 -12.00
CA GLY A 185 3.41 -10.34 -12.92
C GLY A 185 3.24 -8.93 -12.35
N TYR A 186 2.93 -7.97 -13.23
CA TYR A 186 2.63 -6.59 -12.83
C TYR A 186 1.12 -6.39 -12.73
N SER A 187 0.64 -6.23 -11.50
CA SER A 187 -0.78 -6.04 -11.19
C SER A 187 -0.99 -4.72 -10.46
N PHE A 188 -2.14 -4.09 -10.61
CA PHE A 188 -2.46 -2.86 -9.89
C PHE A 188 -3.95 -2.58 -9.75
N SER A 189 -4.32 -1.80 -8.73
CA SER A 189 -5.58 -1.06 -8.62
C SER A 189 -5.28 0.43 -8.79
N ALA A 190 -6.05 1.13 -9.64
CA ALA A 190 -5.81 2.53 -9.96
C ALA A 190 -6.95 3.43 -9.49
N LEU A 191 -6.59 4.64 -9.07
CA LEU A 191 -7.53 5.71 -8.78
C LEU A 191 -7.10 6.97 -9.55
N THR A 192 -7.98 7.45 -10.42
CA THR A 192 -7.81 8.73 -11.10
C THR A 192 -8.36 9.86 -10.22
N ASN A 193 -7.97 11.09 -10.55
CA ASN A 193 -8.47 12.30 -9.89
C ASN A 193 -8.08 12.50 -8.42
N VAL A 194 -6.89 12.04 -8.02
CA VAL A 194 -6.29 12.44 -6.75
C VAL A 194 -5.59 13.78 -6.97
N ALA A 195 -6.13 14.86 -6.39
CA ALA A 195 -5.52 16.18 -6.48
C ALA A 195 -4.29 16.22 -5.59
N LEU A 196 -3.10 16.55 -6.11
CA LEU A 196 -1.90 16.64 -5.26
C LEU A 196 -1.75 18.10 -4.79
N PRO A 197 -1.33 18.37 -3.53
CA PRO A 197 -1.48 19.70 -2.95
C PRO A 197 -0.42 20.67 -3.45
N VAL A 198 -0.78 21.95 -3.41
CA VAL A 198 0.01 23.10 -3.87
C VAL A 198 1.38 23.15 -3.19
N ARG A 199 2.45 23.28 -3.98
CA ARG A 199 3.80 23.49 -3.47
C ARG A 199 4.12 24.99 -3.44
N TRP A 200 4.48 25.50 -2.26
CA TRP A 200 4.93 26.88 -2.09
C TRP A 200 6.42 26.99 -2.43
N LEU A 201 6.77 27.83 -3.40
CA LEU A 201 8.15 28.07 -3.82
C LEU A 201 8.77 29.25 -3.08
N ASN A 202 7.97 30.30 -2.84
CA ASN A 202 8.42 31.53 -2.22
C ASN A 202 7.28 32.19 -1.44
N PHE A 203 7.63 32.82 -0.34
CA PHE A 203 6.78 33.72 0.41
C PHE A 203 7.62 34.90 0.88
N SER A 204 7.18 36.10 0.54
CA SER A 204 7.85 37.34 0.93
C SER A 204 6.85 38.38 1.40
N VAL A 205 7.31 39.20 2.35
CA VAL A 205 6.57 40.34 2.87
C VAL A 205 7.48 41.55 2.80
N VAL A 206 7.07 42.57 2.06
CA VAL A 206 7.80 43.83 1.91
C VAL A 206 6.95 44.94 2.51
N ARG A 207 7.50 45.66 3.49
CA ARG A 207 6.83 46.83 4.05
C ARG A 207 6.79 47.95 3.00
N GLN A 208 5.61 48.51 2.77
CA GLN A 208 5.39 49.68 1.93
C GLN A 208 4.70 50.76 2.75
N ALA A 209 5.48 51.62 3.40
CA ALA A 209 5.00 52.65 4.33
C ALA A 209 4.13 52.08 5.47
N SER A 210 2.82 52.32 5.41
CA SER A 210 1.79 51.83 6.32
C SER A 210 1.22 50.45 5.93
N ASP A 211 1.57 49.95 4.74
CA ASP A 211 1.06 48.70 4.18
C ASP A 211 2.14 47.61 4.16
N ALA A 212 1.68 46.38 3.91
CA ALA A 212 2.54 45.23 3.64
C ALA A 212 2.17 44.67 2.26
N LEU A 213 3.14 44.64 1.35
CA LEU A 213 3.02 43.88 0.12
C LEU A 213 3.42 42.44 0.41
N ILE A 214 2.44 41.55 0.37
CA ILE A 214 2.64 40.12 0.53
C ILE A 214 2.69 39.54 -0.88
N SER A 215 3.70 38.74 -1.16
CA SER A 215 3.86 38.06 -2.43
C SER A 215 4.25 36.63 -2.18
N TRP A 216 3.65 35.73 -2.94
CA TRP A 216 4.03 34.33 -2.93
C TRP A 216 4.20 33.83 -4.34
N THR A 217 4.99 32.79 -4.46
CA THR A 217 5.09 32.00 -5.66
C THR A 217 4.81 30.59 -5.26
N VAL A 218 3.86 29.98 -5.94
CA VAL A 218 3.59 28.56 -5.84
C VAL A 218 4.08 27.92 -7.12
N ASP A 219 4.46 26.66 -7.03
CA ASP A 219 4.88 25.84 -8.16
C ASP A 219 3.72 25.57 -9.11
N ASN A 220 2.48 25.69 -8.59
CA ASN A 220 1.23 25.55 -9.31
C ASN A 220 0.09 26.32 -8.59
N ASP A 221 -0.77 26.97 -9.37
CA ASP A 221 -1.98 27.66 -8.88
C ASP A 221 -3.13 27.38 -9.85
N SER A 222 -3.97 26.39 -9.56
CA SER A 222 -5.19 26.12 -10.34
C SER A 222 -6.29 25.61 -9.42
N ASP A 223 -7.53 26.02 -9.70
CA ASP A 223 -8.75 25.59 -9.00
C ASP A 223 -8.78 25.85 -7.47
N ASN A 224 -7.97 26.79 -7.00
CA ASN A 224 -8.05 27.28 -5.62
C ASN A 224 -9.25 28.22 -5.47
N GLU A 225 -10.13 27.96 -4.49
CA GLU A 225 -11.26 28.87 -4.19
C GLU A 225 -10.75 30.23 -3.70
N LYS A 226 -9.77 30.22 -2.79
CA LYS A 226 -9.11 31.42 -2.24
C LYS A 226 -7.83 31.07 -1.50
N TYR A 227 -6.97 32.07 -1.33
CA TYR A 227 -5.91 32.06 -0.33
C TYR A 227 -6.37 32.81 0.93
N VAL A 228 -6.11 32.23 2.10
CA VAL A 228 -6.36 32.88 3.39
C VAL A 228 -5.03 33.35 3.95
N VAL A 229 -4.93 34.65 4.23
CA VAL A 229 -3.75 35.28 4.83
C VAL A 229 -4.05 35.59 6.28
N GLU A 230 -3.28 34.99 7.19
CA GLU A 230 -3.39 35.22 8.63
C GLU A 230 -2.21 36.06 9.12
N ARG A 231 -2.46 36.94 10.11
CA ARG A 231 -1.45 37.84 10.69
C ARG A 231 -1.50 37.76 12.22
N SER A 232 -0.33 37.56 12.83
CA SER A 232 -0.09 37.73 14.27
C SER A 232 0.66 39.05 14.53
N LEU A 233 0.33 39.73 15.64
CA LEU A 233 1.01 40.97 16.07
C LEU A 233 2.06 40.70 17.16
N ASP A 234 1.95 39.55 17.79
CA ASP A 234 2.55 39.21 19.08
C ASP A 234 3.39 37.93 19.04
N GLY A 235 3.39 37.21 17.93
CA GLY A 235 4.09 35.93 17.79
C GLY A 235 3.18 34.80 18.23
#